data_AF-A0A7G5C377-F1
#
_entry.id   AF-A0A7G5C377-F1
#
_cell.length_a   1.000
_cell.length_b   1.000
_cell.length_c   1.000
_cell.angle_alpha   90.00
_cell.angle_beta   90.00
_cell.angle_gamma   90.00
#
_symmetry.space_group_name_H-M   'P 1'
#
loop_
_entity.id
_entity.type
_entity.pdbx_description
1 polymer ?
#
loop_
_entity_poly.entity_id
_entity_poly.type
_entity_poly.pdbx_seq_one_letter_code
_entity_poly.pdbx_strand_id
1 'polypeptide(L)'
;MNEQHDNHEQFVNRNIFSPSHDQSHVPLKHSGLGIASFVLSLVSIASFIILSIVIFTLIANAIDFTAIVDENGNRLMSDEELVDKIQPYVGYMILYPLLLVLVVIGLIIGIVALAKPGYKKVFAILGTVFNGIPLLLVALFILIGLVSM
;
A
#
# COMPACT_ATOMS: atom_id res chain seq x y z
N MET A 1 42.01 -42.80 69.50
CA MET A 1 42.28 -42.05 68.27
C MET A 1 41.17 -42.40 67.28
N ASN A 2 40.05 -41.66 67.34
CA ASN A 2 39.10 -41.53 66.23
C ASN A 2 39.82 -40.74 65.10
N GLU A 3 39.46 -40.74 63.82
CA GLU A 3 38.15 -40.55 63.20
C GLU A 3 38.20 -41.11 61.76
N GLN A 4 37.19 -41.91 61.37
CA GLN A 4 36.96 -42.30 59.97
C GLN A 4 36.00 -41.27 59.35
N HIS A 5 36.40 -40.76 58.19
CA HIS A 5 35.74 -39.73 57.38
C HIS A 5 34.23 -39.96 57.22
N ASP A 6 33.43 -39.00 57.70
CA ASP A 6 32.02 -38.89 57.38
C ASP A 6 31.84 -38.56 55.89
N ASN A 7 31.12 -39.43 55.18
CA ASN A 7 30.65 -39.18 53.83
C ASN A 7 29.75 -37.95 53.83
N HIS A 8 30.25 -36.85 53.26
CA HIS A 8 29.43 -35.70 52.91
C HIS A 8 28.48 -36.09 51.78
N GLU A 9 27.32 -36.65 52.14
CA GLU A 9 26.14 -36.61 51.29
C GLU A 9 25.72 -35.14 51.13
N GLN A 10 26.37 -34.45 50.19
CA GLN A 10 25.88 -33.19 49.66
C GLN A 10 24.55 -33.48 48.99
N PHE A 11 23.47 -33.28 49.75
CA PHE A 11 22.15 -33.09 49.17
C PHE A 11 22.27 -31.97 48.13
N VAL A 12 22.30 -32.35 46.86
CA VAL A 12 22.24 -31.42 45.74
C VAL A 12 20.87 -30.76 45.87
N ASN A 13 20.85 -29.61 46.54
CA ASN A 13 19.72 -28.69 46.52
C ASN A 13 19.62 -28.17 45.08
N ARG A 14 19.03 -28.99 44.20
CA ARG A 14 18.52 -28.52 42.92
C ARG A 14 17.46 -27.52 43.31
N ASN A 15 17.77 -26.24 43.18
CA ASN A 15 16.79 -25.17 43.26
C ASN A 15 15.63 -25.52 42.32
N ILE A 16 14.59 -26.16 42.87
CA ILE A 16 13.35 -26.57 42.18
C ILE A 16 12.46 -25.34 41.88
N PHE A 17 12.87 -24.17 42.38
CA PHE A 17 12.30 -22.88 42.03
C PHE A 17 13.29 -22.06 41.21
N SER A 18 13.57 -22.51 39.99
CA SER A 18 13.80 -21.54 38.93
C SER A 18 12.44 -20.88 38.69
N PRO A 19 12.25 -19.58 38.99
CA PRO A 19 11.04 -18.91 38.53
C PRO A 19 10.98 -19.17 37.02
N SER A 20 9.90 -19.77 36.56
CA SER A 20 9.60 -19.86 35.13
C SER A 20 9.86 -18.47 34.59
N HIS A 21 10.94 -18.32 33.82
CA HIS A 21 11.28 -17.08 33.18
C HIS A 21 10.07 -16.81 32.32
N ASP A 22 9.23 -15.92 32.81
CA ASP A 22 8.05 -15.40 32.14
C ASP A 22 8.54 -15.14 30.73
N GLN A 23 8.03 -15.91 29.76
CA GLN A 23 8.51 -15.85 28.38
C GLN A 23 8.35 -14.40 28.00
N SER A 24 9.48 -13.71 28.04
CA SER A 24 9.52 -12.28 27.97
C SER A 24 8.81 -11.96 26.67
N HIS A 25 7.73 -11.18 26.78
CA HIS A 25 7.10 -10.54 25.64
C HIS A 25 8.17 -9.66 24.99
N VAL A 26 9.12 -10.25 24.27
CA VAL A 26 10.12 -9.53 23.50
C VAL A 26 9.28 -8.83 22.44
N PRO A 27 9.14 -7.49 22.51
CA PRO A 27 8.23 -6.80 21.63
C PRO A 27 8.68 -7.02 20.20
N LEU A 28 7.84 -7.68 19.41
CA LEU A 28 8.11 -7.96 18.01
C LEU A 28 8.45 -6.65 17.28
N LYS A 29 9.57 -6.62 16.57
CA LYS A 29 9.98 -5.44 15.80
C LYS A 29 9.09 -5.25 14.57
N HIS A 30 8.97 -4.03 14.07
CA HIS A 30 8.29 -3.76 12.81
C HIS A 30 9.13 -4.20 11.60
N SER A 31 8.48 -4.72 10.56
CA SER A 31 9.14 -5.09 9.31
C SER A 31 9.45 -3.84 8.48
N GLY A 32 10.73 -3.61 8.16
CA GLY A 32 11.13 -2.51 7.28
C GLY A 32 10.49 -2.58 5.89
N LEU A 33 10.30 -3.81 5.36
CA LEU A 33 9.55 -4.04 4.12
C LEU A 33 8.07 -3.67 4.28
N GLY A 34 7.47 -3.97 5.43
CA GLY A 34 6.08 -3.60 5.71
C GLY A 34 5.91 -2.08 5.74
N ILE A 35 6.84 -1.37 6.37
CA ILE A 35 6.85 0.10 6.39
C ILE A 35 7.06 0.65 4.98
N ALA A 36 7.99 0.11 4.20
CA ALA A 36 8.25 0.55 2.84
C ALA A 36 7.01 0.40 1.94
N SER A 37 6.32 -0.74 1.99
CA SER A 37 5.06 -0.95 1.25
C SER A 37 3.97 0.04 1.66
N PHE A 38 3.84 0.31 2.96
CA PHE A 38 2.88 1.28 3.48
C PHE A 38 3.21 2.73 3.06
N VAL A 39 4.48 3.13 3.10
CA VAL A 39 4.87 4.47 2.64
C VAL A 39 4.68 4.60 1.13
N LEU A 40 4.99 3.54 0.36
CA LEU A 40 4.74 3.52 -1.09
C LEU A 40 3.25 3.68 -1.42
N SER A 41 2.33 3.08 -0.65
CA SER A 41 0.91 3.29 -0.89
C SER A 41 0.49 4.73 -0.60
N LEU A 42 0.97 5.34 0.48
CA LEU A 42 0.70 6.75 0.79
C LEU A 42 1.23 7.68 -0.29
N VAL A 43 2.47 7.47 -0.75
CA VAL A 43 3.08 8.24 -1.83
C VAL A 43 2.29 8.06 -3.13
N SER A 44 1.87 6.85 -3.45
CA SER A 44 1.08 6.56 -4.66
C SER A 44 -0.29 7.25 -4.62
N ILE A 45 -0.99 7.18 -3.48
CA ILE A 45 -2.29 7.84 -3.28
C ILE A 45 -2.13 9.36 -3.37
N ALA A 46 -1.14 9.94 -2.70
CA ALA A 46 -0.88 11.38 -2.75
C ALA A 46 -0.54 11.82 -4.18
N SER A 47 0.33 11.07 -4.87
CA SER A 47 0.71 11.35 -6.26
C SER A 47 -0.49 11.26 -7.19
N PHE A 48 -1.37 10.29 -6.99
CA PHE A 48 -2.60 10.14 -7.77
C PHE A 48 -3.51 11.35 -7.59
N ILE A 49 -3.78 11.76 -6.35
CA ILE A 49 -4.63 12.92 -6.05
C ILE A 49 -4.05 14.20 -6.67
N ILE A 50 -2.75 14.45 -6.47
CA ILE A 50 -2.07 15.63 -7.01
C ILE A 50 -2.12 15.63 -8.54
N LEU A 51 -1.78 14.50 -9.17
CA LEU A 51 -1.80 14.37 -10.62
C LEU A 51 -3.20 14.62 -11.19
N SER A 52 -4.23 14.04 -10.57
CA SER A 52 -5.61 14.26 -10.99
C SER A 52 -5.98 15.74 -10.87
N ILE A 53 -5.70 16.40 -9.75
CA ILE A 53 -5.99 17.83 -9.58
C ILE A 53 -5.29 18.66 -10.66
N VAL A 54 -4.01 18.39 -10.94
CA VAL A 54 -3.25 19.10 -11.97
C VAL A 54 -3.87 18.91 -13.34
N ILE A 55 -4.13 17.66 -13.75
CA ILE A 55 -4.72 17.36 -15.07
C ILE A 55 -6.12 17.99 -15.19
N PHE A 56 -6.98 17.85 -14.17
CA PHE A 56 -8.30 18.46 -14.17
C PHE A 56 -8.22 19.99 -14.29
N THR A 57 -7.31 20.62 -13.55
CA THR A 57 -7.11 22.08 -13.61
C THR A 57 -6.62 22.51 -14.99
N LEU A 58 -5.72 21.76 -15.61
CA LEU A 58 -5.24 22.04 -16.97
C LEU A 58 -6.37 21.95 -18.00
N ILE A 59 -7.16 20.88 -17.93
CA ILE A 59 -8.30 20.69 -18.85
C ILE A 59 -9.37 21.77 -18.61
N ALA A 60 -9.70 22.10 -17.36
CA ALA A 60 -10.69 23.13 -17.03
C ALA A 60 -10.30 24.54 -17.44
N ASN A 61 -8.99 24.84 -17.52
CA ASN A 61 -8.53 26.11 -18.08
C ASN A 61 -8.56 26.13 -19.62
N ALA A 62 -8.46 24.97 -20.26
CA ALA A 62 -8.50 24.85 -21.72
C ALA A 62 -9.92 24.80 -22.28
N ILE A 63 -10.85 24.24 -21.51
CA ILE A 63 -12.23 24.01 -21.91
C ILE A 63 -13.15 24.71 -20.91
N ASP A 64 -13.95 25.64 -21.42
CA ASP A 64 -15.08 26.15 -20.67
C ASP A 64 -16.16 25.07 -20.65
N PHE A 65 -16.22 24.31 -19.57
CA PHE A 65 -17.21 23.23 -19.40
C PHE A 65 -18.65 23.75 -19.45
N THR A 66 -18.89 25.05 -19.21
CA THR A 66 -20.22 25.66 -19.32
C THR A 66 -20.63 25.95 -20.77
N ALA A 67 -19.68 25.93 -21.69
CA ALA A 67 -19.91 26.14 -23.13
C ALA A 67 -19.98 24.82 -23.92
N ILE A 68 -19.95 23.66 -23.26
CA ILE A 68 -20.05 22.35 -23.94
C ILE A 68 -21.50 22.02 -24.30
N VAL A 69 -22.45 22.41 -23.43
CA VAL A 69 -23.87 22.09 -23.57
C VAL A 69 -24.69 23.34 -23.20
N ASP A 70 -25.71 23.67 -23.99
CA ASP A 70 -26.64 24.75 -23.66
C ASP A 70 -27.61 24.37 -22.52
N GLU A 71 -28.42 25.32 -22.06
CA GLU A 71 -29.45 25.09 -21.04
C GLU A 71 -30.53 24.06 -21.46
N ASN A 72 -30.63 23.77 -22.76
CA ASN A 72 -31.57 22.82 -23.35
C ASN A 72 -30.94 21.44 -23.61
N GLY A 73 -29.67 21.21 -23.24
CA GLY A 73 -28.98 19.94 -23.45
C GLY A 73 -28.35 19.77 -24.84
N ASN A 74 -28.34 20.79 -25.69
CA ASN A 74 -27.73 20.73 -27.01
C ASN A 74 -26.21 20.91 -26.92
N ARG A 75 -25.46 20.04 -27.60
CA ARG A 75 -24.01 20.17 -27.74
C ARG A 75 -23.67 21.43 -28.53
N LEU A 76 -22.94 22.34 -27.90
CA LEU A 76 -22.48 23.61 -28.50
C LEU A 76 -21.10 23.48 -29.15
N MET A 77 -20.36 22.44 -28.78
CA MET A 77 -19.00 22.16 -29.25
C MET A 77 -18.97 20.84 -30.01
N SER A 78 -18.25 20.80 -31.14
CA SER A 78 -18.09 19.55 -31.89
C SER A 78 -17.09 18.61 -31.20
N ASP A 79 -17.17 17.32 -31.50
CA ASP A 79 -16.23 16.34 -30.95
C ASP A 79 -14.79 16.64 -31.44
N GLU A 80 -14.62 17.16 -32.67
CA GLU A 80 -13.30 17.56 -33.18
C GLU A 80 -12.71 18.74 -32.39
N GLU A 81 -13.52 19.75 -32.07
CA GLU A 81 -13.06 20.91 -31.27
C GLU A 81 -12.68 20.50 -29.83
N LEU A 82 -13.41 19.56 -29.23
CA LEU A 82 -13.05 19.00 -27.93
C LEU A 82 -11.72 18.23 -27.99
N VAL A 83 -11.53 17.41 -29.02
CA VAL A 83 -10.30 16.64 -29.21
C VAL A 83 -9.11 17.58 -29.39
N ASP A 84 -9.20 18.59 -30.25
CA ASP A 84 -8.11 19.57 -30.47
C ASP A 84 -7.71 20.29 -29.17
N LYS A 85 -8.69 20.61 -28.31
CA LYS A 85 -8.43 21.25 -27.01
C LYS A 85 -7.82 20.31 -25.97
N ILE A 86 -8.17 19.03 -25.98
CA ILE A 86 -7.66 18.04 -25.00
C ILE A 86 -6.32 17.45 -25.45
N GLN A 87 -6.08 17.32 -26.76
CA GLN A 87 -4.92 16.65 -27.35
C GLN A 87 -3.57 17.07 -26.75
N PRO A 88 -3.29 18.37 -26.49
CA PRO A 88 -2.02 18.78 -25.87
C PRO A 88 -1.80 18.19 -24.47
N TYR A 89 -2.87 17.86 -23.75
CA TYR A 89 -2.83 17.37 -22.37
C TYR A 89 -2.84 15.85 -22.26
N VAL A 90 -3.16 15.13 -23.35
CA VAL A 90 -3.18 13.65 -23.37
C VAL A 90 -1.82 13.07 -22.98
N GLY A 91 -0.72 13.76 -23.31
CA GLY A 91 0.63 13.35 -22.91
C GLY A 91 0.80 13.17 -21.40
N TYR A 92 0.10 13.96 -20.57
CA TYR A 92 0.17 13.83 -19.11
C TYR A 92 -0.53 12.56 -18.59
N MET A 93 -1.43 11.96 -19.37
CA MET A 93 -2.09 10.70 -18.96
C MET A 93 -1.11 9.53 -18.86
N ILE A 94 0.06 9.60 -19.50
CA ILE A 94 1.12 8.57 -19.38
C ILE A 94 1.64 8.41 -17.95
N LEU A 95 1.39 9.39 -17.07
CA LEU A 95 1.83 9.32 -15.69
C LEU A 95 0.97 8.35 -14.87
N TYR A 96 -0.30 8.12 -15.22
CA TYR A 96 -1.16 7.14 -14.53
C TYR A 96 -0.62 5.70 -14.58
N PRO A 97 -0.22 5.13 -15.73
CA PRO A 97 0.38 3.79 -15.75
C PRO A 97 1.71 3.72 -14.99
N LEU A 98 2.48 4.81 -14.93
CA LEU A 98 3.70 4.85 -14.10
C LEU A 98 3.36 4.73 -12.60
N LEU A 99 2.31 5.42 -12.13
CA LEU A 99 1.81 5.27 -10.77
C LEU A 99 1.30 3.85 -10.52
N LEU A 100 0.64 3.22 -11.51
CA LEU A 100 0.19 1.84 -11.40
C LEU A 100 1.37 0.87 -11.18
N VAL A 101 2.49 1.06 -11.87
CA VAL A 101 3.71 0.27 -11.64
C VAL A 101 4.22 0.44 -10.21
N LEU A 102 4.20 1.66 -9.67
CA LEU A 102 4.60 1.93 -8.29
C LEU A 102 3.71 1.18 -7.29
N VAL A 103 2.40 1.14 -7.53
CA VAL A 103 1.42 0.39 -6.72
C VAL A 103 1.69 -1.11 -6.79
N VAL A 104 2.02 -1.66 -7.96
CA VAL A 104 2.41 -3.07 -8.11
C VAL A 104 3.66 -3.39 -7.30
N ILE A 105 4.70 -2.54 -7.37
CA ILE A 105 5.93 -2.69 -6.57
C ILE A 105 5.60 -2.65 -5.07
N GLY A 106 4.79 -1.68 -4.65
CA GLY A 106 4.32 -1.56 -3.27
C GLY A 106 3.56 -2.79 -2.79
N LEU A 107 2.71 -3.37 -3.65
CA LEU A 107 1.97 -4.60 -3.35
C LEU A 107 2.91 -5.80 -3.16
N ILE A 108 3.87 -6.01 -4.08
CA ILE A 108 4.84 -7.11 -3.99
C ILE A 108 5.62 -7.03 -2.68
N ILE A 109 6.13 -5.84 -2.35
CA ILE A 109 6.87 -5.62 -1.08
C ILE A 109 5.97 -5.92 0.12
N GLY A 110 4.70 -5.51 0.08
CA GLY A 110 3.72 -5.77 1.13
C GLY A 110 3.46 -7.26 1.35
N ILE A 111 3.26 -8.01 0.26
CA ILE A 111 3.06 -9.48 0.30
C ILE A 111 4.30 -10.17 0.88
N VAL A 112 5.50 -9.80 0.43
CA VAL A 112 6.76 -10.34 0.96
C VAL A 112 6.91 -10.02 2.46
N ALA A 113 6.55 -8.80 2.86
CA ALA A 113 6.56 -8.40 4.27
C ALA A 113 5.56 -9.19 5.14
N LEU A 114 4.41 -9.57 4.57
CA LEU A 114 3.37 -10.35 5.25
C LEU A 114 3.80 -11.80 5.47
N ALA A 115 4.56 -12.37 4.53
CA ALA A 115 5.11 -13.72 4.60
C ALA A 115 6.27 -13.86 5.61
N LYS A 116 6.93 -12.75 5.99
CA LYS A 116 8.09 -12.78 6.90
C LYS A 116 7.68 -13.08 8.37
N PRO A 117 8.20 -14.14 9.00
CA PRO A 117 7.92 -14.45 10.41
C PRO A 117 8.73 -13.55 11.36
N GLY A 118 8.27 -13.40 12.61
CA GLY A 118 9.01 -12.71 13.67
C GLY A 118 8.91 -11.18 13.67
N TYR A 119 7.97 -10.60 12.90
CA TYR A 119 7.74 -9.14 12.87
C TYR A 119 6.26 -8.80 13.05
N LYS A 120 5.99 -7.59 13.56
CA LYS A 120 4.65 -7.01 13.55
C LYS A 120 4.18 -6.79 12.12
N LYS A 121 2.98 -7.30 11.80
CA LYS A 121 2.42 -7.32 10.44
C LYS A 121 1.53 -6.13 10.09
N VAL A 122 1.26 -5.21 11.03
CA VAL A 122 0.32 -4.09 10.84
C VAL A 122 0.64 -3.28 9.57
N PHE A 123 1.90 -2.83 9.40
CA PHE A 123 2.29 -2.07 8.22
C PHE A 123 2.30 -2.90 6.93
N ALA A 124 2.62 -4.19 7.01
CA ALA A 124 2.53 -5.08 5.85
C ALA A 124 1.08 -5.23 5.40
N ILE A 125 0.15 -5.42 6.32
CA ILE A 125 -1.29 -5.52 6.04
C ILE A 125 -1.81 -4.22 5.44
N LEU A 126 -1.54 -3.06 6.06
CA LEU A 126 -1.98 -1.76 5.55
C LEU A 126 -1.40 -1.45 4.18
N GLY A 127 -0.10 -1.71 3.98
CA GLY A 127 0.56 -1.54 2.69
C GLY A 127 -0.03 -2.44 1.61
N THR A 128 -0.26 -3.72 1.90
CA THR A 128 -0.90 -4.65 0.96
C THR A 128 -2.34 -4.23 0.63
N VAL A 129 -3.14 -3.81 1.61
CA VAL A 129 -4.53 -3.38 1.38
C VAL A 129 -4.57 -2.11 0.52
N PHE A 130 -3.80 -1.09 0.88
CA PHE A 130 -3.81 0.18 0.15
C PHE A 130 -3.19 0.11 -1.24
N ASN A 131 -2.24 -0.80 -1.49
CA ASN A 131 -1.78 -1.07 -2.85
C ASN A 131 -2.70 -2.03 -3.61
N GLY A 132 -3.38 -2.94 -2.92
CA GLY A 132 -4.25 -3.95 -3.53
C GLY A 132 -5.58 -3.40 -4.02
N ILE A 133 -6.24 -2.53 -3.26
CA ILE A 133 -7.55 -1.95 -3.63
C ILE A 133 -7.50 -1.23 -4.99
N PRO A 134 -6.55 -0.32 -5.27
CA PRO A 134 -6.45 0.33 -6.57
C PRO A 134 -6.28 -0.68 -7.73
N LEU A 135 -5.49 -1.74 -7.54
CA LEU A 135 -5.31 -2.76 -8.56
C LEU A 135 -6.58 -3.58 -8.79
N LEU A 136 -7.32 -3.91 -7.73
CA LEU A 136 -8.61 -4.58 -7.86
C LEU A 136 -9.64 -3.69 -8.58
N LEU A 137 -9.66 -2.38 -8.32
CA LEU A 137 -10.52 -1.44 -9.02
C LEU A 137 -10.18 -1.36 -10.50
N VAL A 138 -8.90 -1.27 -10.85
CA VAL A 138 -8.45 -1.29 -12.25
C VAL A 138 -8.84 -2.59 -12.94
N ALA A 139 -8.60 -3.74 -12.29
CA ALA A 139 -9.01 -5.04 -12.83
C ALA A 139 -10.53 -5.14 -13.04
N LEU A 140 -11.33 -4.60 -12.09
CA LEU A 140 -12.78 -4.54 -12.20
C LEU A 140 -13.22 -3.65 -13.38
N PHE A 141 -12.64 -2.47 -13.55
CA PHE A 141 -12.98 -1.59 -14.67
C PHE A 141 -12.62 -2.23 -16.03
N ILE A 142 -11.48 -2.91 -16.12
CA ILE A 142 -11.11 -3.67 -17.32
C ILE A 142 -12.13 -4.78 -17.60
N LEU A 143 -12.55 -5.53 -16.56
CA LEU A 143 -13.54 -6.59 -16.71
C LEU A 143 -14.90 -6.05 -17.18
N ILE A 144 -15.37 -4.94 -16.59
CA ILE A 144 -16.61 -4.28 -17.01
C ILE A 144 -16.50 -3.84 -18.47
N GLY A 145 -15.38 -3.23 -18.87
CA GLY A 145 -15.13 -2.83 -20.25
C GLY A 145 -15.16 -4.02 -21.21
N LEU A 146 -14.55 -5.15 -20.84
CA LEU A 146 -14.51 -6.36 -21.65
C LEU A 146 -15.90 -7.00 -21.82
N VAL A 147 -16.72 -7.01 -20.77
CA VAL A 147 -18.07 -7.58 -20.81
C VAL A 147 -19.06 -6.68 -21.57
N SER A 148 -18.78 -5.37 -21.63
CA SER A 148 -19.64 -4.39 -22.31
C SER A 148 -19.34 -4.24 -23.82
N MET A 149 -18.28 -4.90 -24.31
CA MET A 149 -17.93 -4.99 -25.74
C MET A 149 -18.70 -6.13 -26.41
#